data_AF-A0A0F7NFV1-F1
#
_entry.id   AF-A0A0F7NFV1-F1
#
_cell.length_a   1.000
_cell.length_b   1.000
_cell.length_c   1.000
_cell.angle_alpha   90.00
_cell.angle_beta   90.00
_cell.angle_gamma   90.00
#
_symmetry.space_group_name_H-M   'P 1'
#
loop_
_entity.id
_entity.type
_entity.pdbx_description
1 polymer ?
#
loop_
_entity_poly.entity_id
_entity_poly.type
_entity_poly.pdbx_seq_one_letter_code
_entity_poly.pdbx_strand_id
1 'polypeptide(L)'
;MRTRRAHRLAEQANATGNLRERHAWRMLTRAAEAGDPAAVDAVRTAWLRHPAGETWDLVREWVTFADLLTAATDPTRPAEQRAALGRFCAGQGFLPVGDVDRVLFYALTGQHAHHAALDPDGALLAVAYHGASKQTQQAVRDAMVGRGELNLVRALTDRPRRPLTAPEADYLTKQLADAREWAHLWRLIPTMPLANAARAAQLFTDWRPADDHARTFAGLLASVDPSALTTSNWPTTARIKRRLRENAIYFGDVRPYNTSFSPDGSELSIIHAKGITVYETHTGHTVADYLGRRLEKALALGEGMVVCKILRGDWVVGVPGRALAPLAPGEHVHGIRLSSTGFVATTPDHPRFASVDAEALIDAAERINWWGTVPIRELEIDQGTGIIDVADFDLLSGRLALRAYRKNSRGVLVLDGDLNPVAHWWDNYGAYGKADFYGPERVVRWTRYVGGATISTRRLTGDKYEQVACTKNARGSPVIVPTLEQLLIGRPDVSAPVWLDVDTLTETDGPPGFPAMDAHTIHVEFSPGDWVVAIASPDDIRIHDLGLRRVAALLDQPLSEARREDLDFVATQAQRAVPGPVAAAVDVLHACLAYRFGSDIVLGSRARIHLGAHDIALGNPGKDQP
;
A
#
# COMPACT_ATOMS: atom_id res chain seq x y z
N MET A 1 17.50 11.22 -58.35
CA MET A 1 17.82 9.81 -58.06
C MET A 1 16.70 9.24 -57.22
N ARG A 2 16.16 8.04 -57.52
CA ARG A 2 15.11 7.45 -56.67
C ARG A 2 15.73 6.96 -55.34
N THR A 3 15.06 7.16 -54.21
CA THR A 3 15.50 6.79 -52.84
C THR A 3 16.02 5.36 -52.74
N ARG A 4 15.31 4.38 -53.33
CA ARG A 4 15.76 2.97 -53.35
C ARG A 4 17.08 2.72 -54.10
N ARG A 5 17.42 3.55 -55.08
CA ARG A 5 18.71 3.48 -55.77
C ARG A 5 19.80 4.10 -54.90
N ALA A 6 19.50 5.19 -54.20
CA ALA A 6 20.43 5.88 -53.31
C ALA A 6 20.84 4.97 -52.14
N HIS A 7 19.89 4.34 -51.46
CA HIS A 7 20.19 3.36 -50.40
C HIS A 7 21.01 2.17 -50.89
N ARG A 8 20.70 1.59 -52.06
CA ARG A 8 21.50 0.49 -52.61
C ARG A 8 22.94 0.91 -52.91
N LEU A 9 23.14 2.11 -53.44
CA LEU A 9 24.51 2.62 -53.63
C LEU A 9 25.20 2.87 -52.29
N ALA A 10 24.48 3.33 -51.26
CA ALA A 10 25.04 3.53 -49.92
C ALA A 10 25.46 2.21 -49.26
N GLU A 11 24.67 1.14 -49.43
CA GLU A 11 25.06 -0.20 -48.99
C GLU A 11 26.30 -0.70 -49.73
N GLN A 12 26.36 -0.51 -51.06
CA GLN A 12 27.53 -0.87 -51.87
C GLN A 12 28.77 -0.03 -51.53
N ALA A 13 28.59 1.22 -51.15
CA ALA A 13 29.63 2.14 -50.73
C ALA A 13 30.23 1.77 -49.36
N ASN A 14 29.56 0.91 -48.58
CA ASN A 14 30.07 0.38 -47.32
C ASN A 14 30.66 -1.04 -47.46
N ALA A 15 30.65 -1.63 -48.67
CA ALA A 15 31.23 -2.94 -48.92
C ALA A 15 32.73 -2.83 -49.16
N THR A 16 33.54 -3.52 -48.36
CA THR A 16 34.99 -3.31 -48.29
C THR A 16 35.75 -3.64 -49.58
N GLY A 17 36.46 -2.63 -50.11
CA GLY A 17 37.76 -2.76 -50.79
C GLY A 17 37.75 -2.92 -52.30
N ASN A 18 36.59 -2.83 -52.97
CA ASN A 18 36.49 -3.09 -54.41
C ASN A 18 36.28 -1.82 -55.25
N LEU A 19 36.57 -1.89 -56.55
CA LEU A 19 36.35 -0.79 -57.50
C LEU A 19 34.88 -0.31 -57.54
N ARG A 20 33.92 -1.17 -57.17
CA ARG A 20 32.48 -0.83 -57.14
C ARG A 20 32.15 0.10 -55.99
N GLU A 21 32.81 -0.03 -54.84
CA GLU A 21 32.69 0.86 -53.69
C GLU A 21 33.07 2.29 -54.08
N ARG A 22 34.28 2.46 -54.65
CA ARG A 22 34.76 3.76 -55.13
C ARG A 22 33.89 4.35 -56.24
N HIS A 23 33.24 3.51 -57.04
CA HIS A 23 32.30 3.95 -58.07
C HIS A 23 30.97 4.40 -57.46
N ALA A 24 30.43 3.63 -56.50
CA ALA A 24 29.20 3.95 -55.78
C ALA A 24 29.34 5.27 -54.99
N TRP A 25 30.44 5.46 -54.27
CA TRP A 25 30.77 6.73 -53.61
C TRP A 25 30.81 7.88 -54.61
N ARG A 26 31.58 7.76 -55.71
CA ARG A 26 31.65 8.81 -56.74
C ARG A 26 30.28 9.16 -57.34
N MET A 27 29.44 8.16 -57.56
CA MET A 27 28.08 8.40 -58.07
C MET A 27 27.20 9.13 -57.06
N LEU A 28 27.25 8.71 -55.79
CA LEU A 28 26.48 9.31 -54.71
C LEU A 28 26.91 10.76 -54.45
N THR A 29 28.21 11.01 -54.34
CA THR A 29 28.75 12.36 -54.11
C THR A 29 28.39 13.31 -55.25
N ARG A 30 28.54 12.90 -56.52
CA ARG A 30 28.13 13.73 -57.66
C ARG A 30 26.64 14.06 -57.67
N ALA A 31 25.79 13.10 -57.30
CA ALA A 31 24.36 13.35 -57.21
C ALA A 31 24.01 14.29 -56.05
N ALA A 32 24.70 14.15 -54.91
CA ALA A 32 24.55 15.03 -53.77
C ALA A 32 25.04 16.46 -54.06
N GLU A 33 26.18 16.63 -54.74
CA GLU A 33 26.69 17.92 -55.26
C GLU A 33 25.71 18.59 -56.22
N ALA A 34 24.96 17.80 -57.00
CA ALA A 34 23.89 18.29 -57.87
C ALA A 34 22.60 18.65 -57.11
N GLY A 35 22.59 18.59 -55.78
CA GLY A 35 21.47 18.97 -54.92
C GLY A 35 20.38 17.89 -54.78
N ASP A 36 20.66 16.63 -55.10
CA ASP A 36 19.70 15.53 -54.97
C ASP A 36 19.47 15.14 -53.50
N PRO A 37 18.28 15.37 -52.91
CA PRO A 37 18.06 15.15 -51.49
C PRO A 37 18.23 13.68 -51.05
N ALA A 38 17.89 12.73 -51.92
CA ALA A 38 18.02 11.31 -51.62
C ALA A 38 19.48 10.85 -51.67
N ALA A 39 20.31 11.46 -52.52
CA ALA A 39 21.74 11.20 -52.55
C ALA A 39 22.43 11.82 -51.34
N VAL A 40 22.07 13.05 -50.95
CA VAL A 40 22.57 13.72 -49.73
C VAL A 40 22.29 12.86 -48.49
N ASP A 41 21.05 12.40 -48.30
CA ASP A 41 20.68 11.56 -47.17
C ASP A 41 21.42 10.20 -47.17
N ALA A 42 21.57 9.59 -48.34
CA ALA A 42 22.29 8.34 -48.50
C ALA A 42 23.80 8.48 -48.20
N VAL A 43 24.44 9.55 -48.67
CA VAL A 43 25.84 9.89 -48.38
C VAL A 43 26.02 10.11 -46.88
N ARG A 44 25.19 10.95 -46.26
CA ARG A 44 25.20 11.20 -44.83
C ARG A 44 25.04 9.92 -44.03
N THR A 45 24.04 9.10 -44.35
CA THR A 45 23.77 7.84 -43.64
C THR A 45 24.91 6.84 -43.81
N ALA A 46 25.46 6.70 -45.01
CA ALA A 46 26.60 5.82 -45.26
C ALA A 46 27.83 6.26 -44.47
N TRP A 47 28.18 7.55 -44.54
CA TRP A 47 29.33 8.08 -43.82
C TRP A 47 29.19 7.93 -42.30
N LEU A 48 27.99 8.18 -41.74
CA LEU A 48 27.74 7.99 -40.31
C LEU A 48 27.87 6.53 -39.85
N ARG A 49 27.85 5.54 -40.76
CA ARG A 49 28.13 4.12 -40.45
C ARG A 49 29.62 3.84 -40.33
N HIS A 50 30.43 4.45 -41.19
CA HIS A 50 31.88 4.25 -41.24
C HIS A 50 32.59 5.59 -41.42
N PRO A 51 32.70 6.41 -40.35
CA PRO A 51 33.32 7.73 -40.44
C PRO A 51 34.82 7.58 -40.78
N ALA A 52 35.25 8.21 -41.87
CA ALA A 52 36.64 8.23 -42.32
C ALA A 52 37.09 9.67 -42.60
N GLY A 53 38.32 10.00 -42.21
CA GLY A 53 38.88 11.34 -42.40
C GLY A 53 38.99 11.75 -43.87
N GLU A 54 39.37 10.81 -44.74
CA GLU A 54 39.54 11.06 -46.19
C GLU A 54 38.25 11.49 -46.90
N THR A 55 37.07 11.08 -46.37
CA THR A 55 35.77 11.42 -46.96
C THR A 55 35.08 12.58 -46.24
N TRP A 56 35.65 13.10 -45.15
CA TRP A 56 35.04 14.18 -44.39
C TRP A 56 34.85 15.45 -45.21
N ASP A 57 35.87 15.88 -45.96
CA ASP A 57 35.79 17.09 -46.80
C ASP A 57 34.68 17.00 -47.85
N LEU A 58 34.31 15.78 -48.27
CA LEU A 58 33.22 15.55 -49.21
C LEU A 58 31.83 15.63 -48.56
N VAL A 59 31.71 15.33 -47.26
CA VAL A 59 30.42 15.24 -46.57
C VAL A 59 30.15 16.39 -45.61
N ARG A 60 31.15 17.20 -45.26
CA ARG A 60 31.05 18.28 -44.27
C ARG A 60 29.99 19.34 -44.62
N GLU A 61 29.64 19.49 -45.90
CA GLU A 61 28.58 20.39 -46.35
C GLU A 61 27.17 19.85 -46.06
N TRP A 62 27.03 18.55 -45.79
CA TRP A 62 25.75 17.86 -45.59
C TRP A 62 25.60 17.25 -44.20
N VAL A 63 26.68 17.16 -43.42
CA VAL A 63 26.68 16.62 -42.08
C VAL A 63 27.03 17.74 -41.12
N THR A 64 26.05 18.18 -40.33
CA THR A 64 26.29 19.22 -39.34
C THR A 64 27.04 18.67 -38.13
N PHE A 65 27.71 19.56 -37.40
CA PHE A 65 28.30 19.23 -36.12
C PHE A 65 27.28 18.61 -35.13
N ALA A 66 26.04 19.12 -35.12
CA ALA A 66 24.97 18.59 -34.27
C ALA A 66 24.56 17.16 -34.67
N ASP A 67 24.54 16.85 -35.98
CA ASP A 67 24.25 15.48 -36.47
C ASP A 67 25.32 14.49 -36.00
N LEU A 68 26.60 14.89 -36.02
CA LEU A 68 27.72 14.06 -35.58
C LEU A 68 27.61 13.71 -34.10
N LEU A 69 27.43 14.72 -33.24
CA LEU A 69 27.30 14.51 -31.81
C LEU A 69 26.09 13.63 -31.49
N THR A 70 24.93 13.93 -32.10
CA THR A 70 23.71 13.14 -31.93
C THR A 70 23.92 11.68 -32.33
N ALA A 71 24.57 11.43 -33.46
CA ALA A 71 24.86 10.07 -33.91
C ALA A 71 25.90 9.36 -33.03
N ALA A 72 26.89 10.08 -32.50
CA ALA A 72 27.90 9.52 -31.61
C ALA A 72 27.31 9.09 -30.26
N THR A 73 26.25 9.76 -29.78
CA THR A 73 25.58 9.46 -28.50
C THR A 73 24.25 8.70 -28.65
N ASP A 74 23.85 8.33 -29.87
CA ASP A 74 22.60 7.63 -30.13
C ASP A 74 22.61 6.21 -29.51
N PRO A 75 21.78 5.92 -28.50
CA PRO A 75 21.83 4.64 -27.81
C PRO A 75 21.34 3.47 -28.68
N THR A 76 20.67 3.73 -29.80
CA THR A 76 20.23 2.69 -30.75
C THR A 76 21.38 2.16 -31.62
N ARG A 77 22.49 2.89 -31.71
CA ARG A 77 23.63 2.52 -32.55
C ARG A 77 24.55 1.51 -31.85
N PRO A 78 25.18 0.59 -32.61
CA PRO A 78 26.21 -0.29 -32.09
C PRO A 78 27.34 0.48 -31.41
N ALA A 79 27.85 -0.06 -30.30
CA ALA A 79 28.90 0.58 -29.51
C ALA A 79 30.17 0.87 -30.32
N GLU A 80 30.55 -0.03 -31.25
CA GLU A 80 31.71 0.16 -32.14
C GLU A 80 31.55 1.38 -33.04
N GLN A 81 30.33 1.60 -33.57
CA GLN A 81 30.02 2.73 -34.43
C GLN A 81 30.02 4.05 -33.64
N ARG A 82 29.44 4.06 -32.44
CA ARG A 82 29.54 5.20 -31.52
C ARG A 82 30.99 5.54 -31.21
N ALA A 83 31.82 4.53 -30.94
CA ALA A 83 33.23 4.73 -30.64
C ALA A 83 34.02 5.28 -31.84
N ALA A 84 33.72 4.84 -33.06
CA ALA A 84 34.33 5.38 -34.28
C ALA A 84 33.95 6.85 -34.49
N LEU A 85 32.66 7.19 -34.36
CA LEU A 85 32.18 8.57 -34.45
C LEU A 85 32.77 9.46 -33.35
N GLY A 86 32.85 8.96 -32.12
CA GLY A 86 33.43 9.70 -30.99
C GLY A 86 34.91 10.03 -31.19
N ARG A 87 35.71 9.05 -31.65
CA ARG A 87 37.13 9.29 -32.00
C ARG A 87 37.28 10.32 -33.11
N PHE A 88 36.46 10.22 -34.15
CA PHE A 88 36.45 11.20 -35.23
C PHE A 88 36.14 12.61 -34.70
N CYS A 89 35.07 12.75 -33.92
CA CYS A 89 34.66 14.01 -33.34
C CYS A 89 35.76 14.62 -32.44
N ALA A 90 36.34 13.83 -31.54
CA ALA A 90 37.43 14.29 -30.68
C ALA A 90 38.68 14.73 -31.48
N GLY A 91 39.04 14.00 -32.53
CA GLY A 91 40.15 14.36 -33.41
C GLY A 91 39.93 15.66 -34.20
N GLN A 92 38.68 16.04 -34.44
CA GLN A 92 38.30 17.30 -35.09
C GLN A 92 38.00 18.44 -34.10
N GLY A 93 38.13 18.20 -32.78
CA GLY A 93 37.74 19.17 -31.76
C GLY A 93 36.22 19.36 -31.63
N PHE A 94 35.43 18.46 -32.20
CA PHE A 94 33.98 18.46 -32.16
C PHE A 94 33.51 17.84 -30.83
N LEU A 95 33.23 18.68 -29.84
CA LEU A 95 32.80 18.25 -28.50
C LEU A 95 31.51 18.98 -28.08
N PRO A 96 30.59 18.32 -27.36
CA PRO A 96 29.42 19.00 -26.79
C PRO A 96 29.79 20.23 -25.96
N VAL A 97 28.84 21.18 -25.88
CA VAL A 97 28.99 22.37 -25.03
C VAL A 97 28.55 22.00 -23.61
N GLY A 98 29.40 22.26 -22.62
CA GLY A 98 29.14 21.93 -21.22
C GLY A 98 29.71 20.58 -20.78
N ASP A 99 30.13 20.51 -19.52
CA ASP A 99 30.90 19.37 -19.02
C ASP A 99 30.03 18.11 -18.82
N VAL A 100 28.75 18.29 -18.47
CA VAL A 100 27.77 17.18 -18.34
C VAL A 100 27.51 16.48 -19.67
N ASP A 101 27.38 17.21 -20.78
CA ASP A 101 27.18 16.58 -22.09
C ASP A 101 28.48 15.94 -22.61
N ARG A 102 29.64 16.53 -22.31
CA ARG A 102 30.96 15.98 -22.66
C ARG A 102 31.24 14.67 -21.94
N VAL A 103 30.94 14.58 -20.64
CA VAL A 103 31.19 13.35 -19.88
C VAL A 103 30.33 12.21 -20.41
N LEU A 104 29.06 12.48 -20.75
CA LEU A 104 28.15 11.50 -21.36
C LEU A 104 28.65 11.07 -22.74
N PHE A 105 29.10 12.03 -23.54
CA PHE A 105 29.69 11.76 -24.85
C PHE A 105 30.93 10.86 -24.73
N TYR A 106 31.85 11.16 -23.82
CA TYR A 106 33.04 10.33 -23.63
C TYR A 106 32.69 8.93 -23.12
N ALA A 107 31.72 8.80 -22.20
CA ALA A 107 31.25 7.52 -21.71
C ALA A 107 30.64 6.66 -22.83
N LEU A 108 29.69 7.20 -23.60
CA LEU A 108 28.99 6.47 -24.68
C LEU A 108 29.88 6.10 -25.88
N THR A 109 30.94 6.89 -26.10
CA THR A 109 31.90 6.68 -27.20
C THR A 109 33.16 5.91 -26.76
N GLY A 110 33.26 5.53 -25.48
CA GLY A 110 34.38 4.74 -24.95
C GLY A 110 35.70 5.50 -24.87
N GLN A 111 35.66 6.82 -24.73
CA GLN A 111 36.83 7.72 -24.62
C GLN A 111 37.25 7.93 -23.17
N HIS A 112 37.59 6.82 -22.51
CA HIS A 112 37.79 6.70 -21.07
C HIS A 112 38.83 7.63 -20.45
N ALA A 113 39.97 7.84 -21.13
CA ALA A 113 41.00 8.74 -20.62
C ALA A 113 40.50 10.20 -20.52
N HIS A 114 39.68 10.63 -21.48
CA HIS A 114 39.06 11.95 -21.46
C HIS A 114 37.92 12.02 -20.44
N HIS A 115 37.14 10.95 -20.32
CA HIS A 115 36.12 10.80 -19.28
C HIS A 115 36.74 10.95 -17.87
N ALA A 116 37.74 10.14 -17.53
CA ALA A 116 38.37 10.14 -16.21
C ALA A 116 39.11 11.45 -15.89
N ALA A 117 39.65 12.13 -16.89
CA ALA A 117 40.26 13.45 -16.71
C ALA A 117 39.23 14.55 -16.44
N LEU A 118 38.04 14.46 -17.05
CA LEU A 118 36.98 15.45 -16.89
C LEU A 118 36.16 15.22 -15.61
N ASP A 119 35.97 13.97 -15.21
CA ASP A 119 35.08 13.56 -14.12
C ASP A 119 35.72 12.47 -13.24
N PRO A 120 36.77 12.81 -12.48
CA PRO A 120 37.54 11.83 -11.70
C PRO A 120 36.72 11.19 -10.56
N ASP A 121 35.70 11.89 -10.06
CA ASP A 121 34.79 11.41 -9.01
C ASP A 121 33.45 10.87 -9.55
N GLY A 122 33.23 10.96 -10.87
CA GLY A 122 32.01 10.49 -11.54
C GLY A 122 30.78 11.39 -11.31
N ALA A 123 30.92 12.53 -10.64
CA ALA A 123 29.80 13.38 -10.26
C ALA A 123 29.06 13.96 -11.47
N LEU A 124 29.77 14.33 -12.54
CA LEU A 124 29.16 14.85 -13.77
C LEU A 124 28.41 13.73 -14.51
N LEU A 125 28.98 12.53 -14.56
CA LEU A 125 28.37 11.38 -15.23
C LEU A 125 27.08 10.97 -14.51
N ALA A 126 27.04 11.00 -13.17
CA ALA A 126 25.81 10.77 -12.42
C ALA A 126 24.71 11.78 -12.80
N VAL A 127 25.04 13.08 -12.90
CA VAL A 127 24.08 14.11 -13.32
C VAL A 127 23.57 13.82 -14.75
N ALA A 128 24.47 13.53 -15.68
CA ALA A 128 24.10 13.22 -17.06
C ALA A 128 23.24 11.95 -17.16
N TYR A 129 23.60 10.91 -16.42
CA TYR A 129 22.91 9.63 -16.36
C TYR A 129 21.49 9.76 -15.84
N HIS A 130 21.29 10.56 -14.78
CA HIS A 130 19.96 10.77 -14.22
C HIS A 130 19.05 11.61 -15.13
N GLY A 131 19.60 12.55 -15.89
CA GLY A 131 18.85 13.32 -16.90
C GLY A 131 18.56 12.55 -18.19
N ALA A 132 19.27 11.44 -18.43
CA ALA A 132 19.19 10.66 -19.66
C ALA A 132 17.93 9.77 -19.76
N SER A 133 17.55 9.44 -21.00
CA SER A 133 16.48 8.46 -21.27
C SER A 133 16.89 7.06 -20.80
N LYS A 134 15.92 6.18 -20.50
CA LYS A 134 16.19 4.78 -20.08
C LYS A 134 17.08 4.02 -21.05
N GLN A 135 16.92 4.27 -22.36
CA GLN A 135 17.75 3.65 -23.39
C GLN A 135 19.20 4.15 -23.34
N THR A 136 19.39 5.45 -23.10
CA THR A 136 20.71 6.05 -22.93
C THR A 136 21.38 5.57 -21.65
N GLN A 137 20.64 5.48 -20.54
CA GLN A 137 21.11 4.88 -19.29
C GLN A 137 21.61 3.45 -19.48
N GLN A 138 20.88 2.62 -20.25
CA GLN A 138 21.32 1.28 -20.60
C GLN A 138 22.61 1.30 -21.44
N ALA A 139 22.67 2.15 -22.46
CA ALA A 139 23.85 2.28 -23.32
C ALA A 139 25.11 2.73 -22.54
N VAL A 140 24.95 3.61 -21.54
CA VAL A 140 26.03 4.00 -20.63
C VAL A 140 26.48 2.81 -19.78
N ARG A 141 25.53 2.05 -19.18
CA ARG A 141 25.86 0.84 -18.41
C ARG A 141 26.66 -0.15 -19.28
N ASP A 142 26.18 -0.46 -20.48
CA ASP A 142 26.84 -1.39 -21.39
C ASP A 142 28.26 -0.91 -21.79
N ALA A 143 28.43 0.38 -22.05
CA ALA A 143 29.72 0.97 -22.40
C ALA A 143 30.75 0.86 -21.26
N MET A 144 30.30 0.90 -20.01
CA MET A 144 31.17 0.81 -18.84
C MET A 144 31.46 -0.64 -18.40
N VAL A 145 30.50 -1.56 -18.55
CA VAL A 145 30.70 -3.00 -18.29
C VAL A 145 31.87 -3.56 -19.07
N GLY A 146 31.96 -3.22 -20.36
CA GLY A 146 32.95 -3.81 -21.25
C GLY A 146 34.40 -3.56 -20.82
N ARG A 147 34.66 -2.66 -19.86
CA ARG A 147 36.01 -2.23 -19.48
C ARG A 147 36.31 -2.19 -17.98
N GLY A 148 35.35 -2.59 -17.12
CA GLY A 148 35.57 -2.69 -15.67
C GLY A 148 35.71 -1.34 -14.94
N GLU A 149 35.13 -0.26 -15.47
CA GLU A 149 35.20 1.05 -14.81
C GLU A 149 34.17 1.18 -13.68
N LEU A 150 34.66 1.38 -12.46
CA LEU A 150 33.85 1.54 -11.24
C LEU A 150 33.41 2.99 -10.99
N ASN A 151 33.80 3.96 -11.81
CA ASN A 151 33.49 5.38 -11.55
C ASN A 151 31.98 5.66 -11.57
N LEU A 152 31.23 5.04 -12.49
CA LEU A 152 29.76 5.12 -12.48
C LEU A 152 29.15 4.46 -11.26
N VAL A 153 29.76 3.36 -10.79
CA VAL A 153 29.32 2.66 -9.58
C VAL A 153 29.47 3.59 -8.37
N ARG A 154 30.66 4.19 -8.19
CA ARG A 154 30.94 5.16 -7.11
C ARG A 154 30.01 6.37 -7.17
N ALA A 155 29.83 6.94 -8.36
CA ALA A 155 28.96 8.10 -8.56
C ALA A 155 27.49 7.81 -8.21
N LEU A 156 27.00 6.60 -8.52
CA LEU A 156 25.65 6.17 -8.17
C LEU A 156 25.52 5.80 -6.69
N THR A 157 26.57 5.29 -6.04
CA THR A 157 26.54 4.90 -4.62
C THR A 157 26.77 6.07 -3.66
N ASP A 158 27.50 7.12 -4.06
CA ASP A 158 27.90 8.20 -3.15
C ASP A 158 26.83 9.32 -3.02
N ARG A 159 25.81 9.34 -3.88
CA ARG A 159 24.69 10.31 -3.79
C ARG A 159 23.31 9.65 -3.97
N PRO A 160 22.89 8.71 -3.11
CA PRO A 160 21.57 8.12 -3.22
C PRO A 160 20.52 9.11 -2.70
N ARG A 161 20.12 10.08 -3.54
CA ARG A 161 18.89 10.87 -3.31
C ARG A 161 17.65 10.19 -3.89
N ARG A 162 17.83 9.15 -4.70
CA ARG A 162 16.74 8.45 -5.39
C ARG A 162 16.85 6.94 -5.16
N PRO A 163 15.73 6.24 -4.98
CA PRO A 163 15.69 4.77 -5.03
C PRO A 163 16.26 4.23 -6.34
N LEU A 164 17.13 3.22 -6.23
CA LEU A 164 17.63 2.46 -7.36
C LEU A 164 16.52 1.57 -7.92
N THR A 165 16.43 1.48 -9.25
CA THR A 165 15.56 0.46 -9.85
C THR A 165 16.17 -0.93 -9.63
N ALA A 166 15.34 -1.99 -9.61
CA ALA A 166 15.84 -3.36 -9.41
C ALA A 166 16.98 -3.75 -10.38
N PRO A 167 16.92 -3.44 -11.70
CA PRO A 167 18.03 -3.72 -12.61
C PRO A 167 19.31 -2.93 -12.31
N GLU A 168 19.18 -1.69 -11.82
CA GLU A 168 20.34 -0.88 -11.41
C GLU A 168 20.99 -1.44 -10.14
N ALA A 169 20.17 -1.82 -9.15
CA ALA A 169 20.66 -2.44 -7.92
C ALA A 169 21.38 -3.77 -8.21
N ASP A 170 20.80 -4.63 -9.05
CA ASP A 170 21.41 -5.91 -9.46
C ASP A 170 22.74 -5.68 -10.20
N TYR A 171 22.75 -4.70 -11.10
CA TYR A 171 23.94 -4.30 -11.85
C TYR A 171 25.08 -3.84 -10.93
N LEU A 172 24.79 -2.86 -10.06
CA LEU A 172 25.78 -2.28 -9.13
C LEU A 172 26.28 -3.33 -8.14
N THR A 173 25.39 -4.17 -7.63
CA THR A 173 25.72 -5.28 -6.73
C THR A 173 26.76 -6.20 -7.37
N LYS A 174 26.51 -6.63 -8.61
CA LYS A 174 27.43 -7.51 -9.34
C LYS A 174 28.78 -6.84 -9.57
N GLN A 175 28.80 -5.60 -10.05
CA GLN A 175 30.06 -4.89 -10.33
C GLN A 175 30.90 -4.67 -9.07
N LEU A 176 30.26 -4.26 -7.96
CA LEU A 176 30.95 -4.08 -6.67
C LEU A 176 31.49 -5.39 -6.12
N ALA A 177 30.74 -6.48 -6.25
CA ALA A 177 31.17 -7.80 -5.81
C ALA A 177 32.33 -8.34 -6.67
N ASP A 178 32.24 -8.23 -8.00
CA ASP A 178 33.29 -8.65 -8.93
C ASP A 178 34.60 -7.88 -8.66
N ALA A 179 34.51 -6.58 -8.33
CA ALA A 179 35.63 -5.73 -7.95
C ALA A 179 36.08 -5.86 -6.48
N ARG A 180 35.37 -6.63 -5.65
CA ARG A 180 35.61 -6.74 -4.19
C ARG A 180 35.56 -5.40 -3.44
N GLU A 181 34.76 -4.46 -3.91
CA GLU A 181 34.53 -3.14 -3.30
C GLU A 181 33.50 -3.24 -2.15
N TRP A 182 33.80 -4.07 -1.15
CA TRP A 182 32.84 -4.50 -0.13
C TRP A 182 32.26 -3.37 0.71
N ALA A 183 33.06 -2.35 1.01
CA ALA A 183 32.60 -1.19 1.76
C ALA A 183 31.52 -0.40 1.00
N HIS A 184 31.66 -0.27 -0.32
CA HIS A 184 30.67 0.38 -1.18
C HIS A 184 29.43 -0.49 -1.34
N LEU A 185 29.59 -1.81 -1.51
CA LEU A 185 28.45 -2.74 -1.55
C LEU A 185 27.64 -2.68 -0.24
N TRP A 186 28.31 -2.63 0.91
CA TRP A 186 27.66 -2.50 2.21
C TRP A 186 26.83 -1.21 2.34
N ARG A 187 27.35 -0.07 1.86
CA ARG A 187 26.61 1.20 1.85
C ARG A 187 25.39 1.17 0.93
N LEU A 188 25.39 0.30 -0.07
CA LEU A 188 24.30 0.16 -1.04
C LEU A 188 23.12 -0.67 -0.49
N ILE A 189 23.39 -1.61 0.43
CA ILE A 189 22.38 -2.53 0.98
C ILE A 189 21.14 -1.80 1.53
N PRO A 190 21.26 -0.72 2.34
CA PRO A 190 20.08 0.00 2.84
C PRO A 190 19.26 0.66 1.73
N THR A 191 19.83 0.94 0.56
CA THR A 191 19.12 1.63 -0.54
C THR A 191 18.40 0.68 -1.49
N MET A 192 18.31 -0.61 -1.14
CA MET A 192 17.68 -1.64 -1.97
C MET A 192 16.45 -2.25 -1.28
N PRO A 193 15.50 -2.80 -2.07
CA PRO A 193 14.48 -3.73 -1.57
C PRO A 193 15.12 -4.89 -0.79
N LEU A 194 14.41 -5.44 0.20
CA LEU A 194 15.01 -6.35 1.17
C LEU A 194 15.53 -7.66 0.54
N ALA A 195 14.82 -8.18 -0.47
CA ALA A 195 15.28 -9.35 -1.22
C ALA A 195 16.61 -9.09 -1.97
N ASN A 196 16.81 -7.88 -2.47
CA ASN A 196 18.06 -7.48 -3.15
C ASN A 196 19.17 -7.25 -2.13
N ALA A 197 18.86 -6.63 -1.00
CA ALA A 197 19.76 -6.47 0.14
C ALA A 197 20.30 -7.82 0.65
N ALA A 198 19.42 -8.82 0.80
CA ALA A 198 19.81 -10.19 1.18
C ALA A 198 20.72 -10.83 0.13
N ARG A 199 20.38 -10.73 -1.18
CA ARG A 199 21.24 -11.22 -2.28
C ARG A 199 22.62 -10.55 -2.27
N ALA A 200 22.69 -9.24 -2.07
CA ALA A 200 23.96 -8.51 -1.96
C ALA A 200 24.77 -8.98 -0.74
N ALA A 201 24.13 -9.19 0.41
CA ALA A 201 24.79 -9.66 1.62
C ALA A 201 25.39 -11.07 1.45
N GLN A 202 24.76 -11.93 0.66
CA GLN A 202 25.27 -13.28 0.36
C GLN A 202 26.54 -13.30 -0.50
N LEU A 203 26.90 -12.17 -1.14
CA LEU A 203 28.12 -12.07 -1.95
C LEU A 203 29.36 -11.77 -1.11
N PHE A 204 29.22 -11.38 0.15
CA PHE A 204 30.37 -11.18 1.04
C PHE A 204 31.01 -12.54 1.36
N THR A 205 32.28 -12.73 0.99
CA THR A 205 33.03 -13.95 1.34
C THR A 205 33.77 -13.79 2.66
N ASP A 206 34.84 -12.99 2.66
CA ASP A 206 35.76 -12.84 3.79
C ASP A 206 35.64 -11.48 4.47
N TRP A 207 34.93 -10.55 3.83
CA TRP A 207 34.73 -9.21 4.35
C TRP A 207 33.59 -9.16 5.35
N ARG A 208 33.77 -8.37 6.41
CA ARG A 208 32.75 -8.12 7.43
C ARG A 208 32.74 -6.63 7.81
N PRO A 209 31.58 -6.08 8.19
CA PRO A 209 31.52 -4.76 8.79
C PRO A 209 32.38 -4.67 10.07
N ALA A 210 32.95 -3.49 10.33
CA ALA A 210 33.81 -3.25 11.49
C ALA A 210 33.04 -3.24 12.83
N ASP A 211 31.75 -2.90 12.79
CA ASP A 211 30.87 -2.80 13.96
C ASP A 211 30.13 -4.13 14.25
N ASP A 212 29.97 -4.50 15.52
CA ASP A 212 29.33 -5.76 15.93
C ASP A 212 27.84 -5.83 15.58
N HIS A 213 27.14 -4.69 15.68
CA HIS A 213 25.74 -4.61 15.32
C HIS A 213 25.58 -4.79 13.80
N ALA A 214 26.43 -4.14 13.02
CA ALA A 214 26.50 -4.30 11.56
C ALA A 214 26.88 -5.73 11.14
N ARG A 215 27.78 -6.40 11.87
CA ARG A 215 28.09 -7.83 11.65
C ARG A 215 26.88 -8.73 11.88
N THR A 216 26.14 -8.48 12.96
CA THR A 216 24.91 -9.23 13.28
C THR A 216 23.87 -9.06 12.18
N PHE A 217 23.66 -7.82 11.74
CA PHE A 217 22.76 -7.49 10.64
C PHE A 217 23.18 -8.13 9.30
N ALA A 218 24.46 -8.07 8.95
CA ALA A 218 25.00 -8.73 7.76
C ALA A 218 24.79 -10.25 7.81
N GLY A 219 25.03 -10.87 8.97
CA GLY A 219 24.83 -12.30 9.19
C GLY A 219 23.36 -12.71 9.03
N LEU A 220 22.44 -11.91 9.57
CA LEU A 220 21.00 -12.10 9.37
C LEU A 220 20.66 -12.07 7.89
N LEU A 221 20.99 -10.98 7.18
CA LEU A 221 20.68 -10.84 5.75
C LEU A 221 21.27 -11.96 4.90
N ALA A 222 22.51 -12.38 5.18
CA ALA A 222 23.16 -13.46 4.45
C ALA A 222 22.50 -14.83 4.69
N SER A 223 21.90 -15.05 5.86
CA SER A 223 21.25 -16.32 6.23
C SER A 223 19.86 -16.52 5.61
N VAL A 224 19.23 -15.46 5.11
CA VAL A 224 17.84 -15.48 4.64
C VAL A 224 17.80 -15.85 3.16
N ASP A 225 16.91 -16.77 2.79
CA ASP A 225 16.63 -17.06 1.38
C ASP A 225 15.95 -15.85 0.73
N PRO A 226 16.56 -15.18 -0.26
CA PRO A 226 15.98 -14.02 -0.90
C PRO A 226 14.65 -14.30 -1.60
N SER A 227 14.41 -15.55 -2.02
CA SER A 227 13.15 -15.94 -2.66
C SER A 227 11.98 -15.95 -1.67
N ALA A 228 12.22 -16.22 -0.39
CA ALA A 228 11.21 -16.15 0.67
C ALA A 228 10.77 -14.69 0.96
N LEU A 229 11.63 -13.73 0.63
CA LEU A 229 11.34 -12.30 0.74
C LEU A 229 10.58 -11.74 -0.47
N THR A 230 10.37 -12.54 -1.53
CA THR A 230 9.57 -12.09 -2.68
C THR A 230 8.08 -12.19 -2.39
N THR A 231 7.36 -11.10 -2.64
CA THR A 231 5.96 -10.91 -2.21
C THR A 231 4.94 -11.50 -3.19
N SER A 232 5.38 -11.89 -4.40
CA SER A 232 4.49 -12.34 -5.49
C SER A 232 3.66 -13.59 -5.16
N ASN A 233 4.10 -14.39 -4.18
CA ASN A 233 3.45 -15.64 -3.78
C ASN A 233 2.76 -15.55 -2.41
N TRP A 234 2.75 -14.37 -1.77
CA TRP A 234 2.17 -14.24 -0.45
C TRP A 234 0.64 -14.38 -0.52
N PRO A 235 0.02 -15.17 0.38
CA PRO A 235 -1.43 -15.33 0.44
C PRO A 235 -2.08 -14.09 1.07
N THR A 236 -1.96 -12.93 0.41
CA THR A 236 -2.53 -11.65 0.86
C THR A 236 -4.04 -11.57 0.67
N THR A 237 -4.64 -12.61 0.09
CA THR A 237 -6.08 -12.72 -0.17
C THR A 237 -6.52 -14.17 -0.04
N ALA A 238 -7.36 -14.45 0.94
CA ALA A 238 -8.11 -15.69 1.01
C ALA A 238 -9.43 -15.50 0.26
N ARG A 239 -9.78 -16.46 -0.61
CA ARG A 239 -11.04 -16.42 -1.37
C ARG A 239 -11.94 -17.55 -0.95
N ILE A 240 -13.05 -17.21 -0.29
CA ILE A 240 -14.07 -18.18 0.09
C ILE A 240 -15.03 -18.34 -1.10
N LYS A 241 -14.70 -19.28 -1.99
CA LYS A 241 -15.56 -19.65 -3.14
C LYS A 241 -16.70 -20.55 -2.68
N ARG A 242 -17.70 -20.00 -1.98
CA ARG A 242 -18.97 -20.69 -1.78
C ARG A 242 -19.95 -20.17 -2.80
N ARG A 243 -20.59 -21.03 -3.60
CA ARG A 243 -21.75 -20.65 -4.44
C ARG A 243 -22.87 -20.22 -3.50
N LEU A 244 -22.85 -18.97 -3.04
CA LEU A 244 -23.91 -18.37 -2.23
C LEU A 244 -25.28 -18.51 -2.94
N ARG A 245 -25.26 -18.58 -4.28
CA ARG A 245 -26.43 -18.84 -5.13
C ARG A 245 -27.15 -20.17 -4.87
N GLU A 246 -26.47 -21.25 -4.50
CA GLU A 246 -27.12 -22.58 -4.38
C GLU A 246 -27.94 -22.74 -3.09
N ASN A 247 -27.80 -21.82 -2.13
CA ASN A 247 -28.58 -21.80 -0.88
C ASN A 247 -29.31 -20.47 -0.64
N ALA A 248 -29.28 -19.56 -1.61
CA ALA A 248 -30.12 -18.38 -1.63
C ALA A 248 -31.55 -18.79 -1.98
N ILE A 249 -32.34 -19.17 -0.98
CA ILE A 249 -33.80 -19.21 -1.14
C ILE A 249 -34.22 -17.79 -1.50
N TYR A 250 -34.73 -17.63 -2.72
CA TYR A 250 -35.23 -16.38 -3.29
C TYR A 250 -36.32 -15.77 -2.40
N PHE A 251 -35.92 -14.88 -1.51
CA PHE A 251 -36.74 -13.78 -1.03
C PHE A 251 -36.05 -12.47 -1.44
N GLY A 252 -35.94 -12.20 -2.74
CA GLY A 252 -35.67 -10.88 -3.34
C GLY A 252 -34.51 -9.98 -2.88
N ASP A 253 -33.78 -10.28 -1.80
CA ASP A 253 -32.97 -9.30 -1.06
C ASP A 253 -32.07 -9.93 0.03
N VAL A 254 -31.75 -11.23 -0.06
CA VAL A 254 -30.95 -11.92 0.98
C VAL A 254 -29.46 -11.73 0.77
N ARG A 255 -28.97 -10.58 1.24
CA ARG A 255 -27.56 -10.26 1.51
C ARG A 255 -27.02 -11.22 2.60
N PRO A 256 -25.70 -11.48 2.72
CA PRO A 256 -25.15 -11.99 3.98
C PRO A 256 -25.64 -11.03 5.07
N TYR A 257 -26.44 -11.54 6.01
CA TYR A 257 -27.22 -10.71 6.93
C TYR A 257 -26.32 -9.96 7.92
N ASN A 258 -25.14 -10.52 8.19
CA ASN A 258 -24.13 -9.92 9.03
C ASN A 258 -22.81 -10.68 8.84
N THR A 259 -21.70 -9.97 9.02
CA THR A 259 -20.40 -10.57 9.29
C THR A 259 -19.89 -10.03 10.62
N SER A 260 -18.96 -10.74 11.24
CA SER A 260 -18.33 -10.31 12.49
C SER A 260 -16.94 -10.92 12.58
N PHE A 261 -15.91 -10.08 12.65
CA PHE A 261 -14.57 -10.53 13.02
C PHE A 261 -14.47 -10.82 14.51
N SER A 262 -13.65 -11.79 14.87
CA SER A 262 -13.17 -11.97 16.26
C SER A 262 -12.38 -10.73 16.72
N PRO A 263 -12.27 -10.49 18.04
CA PRO A 263 -11.52 -9.35 18.59
C PRO A 263 -10.08 -9.22 18.07
N ASP A 264 -9.41 -10.35 17.84
CA ASP A 264 -8.05 -10.45 17.30
C ASP A 264 -8.00 -10.49 15.76
N GLY A 265 -9.15 -10.52 15.08
CA GLY A 265 -9.28 -10.62 13.63
C GLY A 265 -8.81 -11.94 13.02
N SER A 266 -8.53 -12.97 13.83
CA SER A 266 -8.10 -14.29 13.35
C SER A 266 -9.25 -15.11 12.73
N GLU A 267 -10.49 -14.78 13.07
CA GLU A 267 -11.69 -15.46 12.61
C GLU A 267 -12.74 -14.48 12.07
N LEU A 268 -13.51 -14.94 11.08
CA LEU A 268 -14.64 -14.23 10.48
C LEU A 268 -15.89 -15.11 10.57
N SER A 269 -16.88 -14.66 11.33
CA SER A 269 -18.21 -15.25 11.36
C SER A 269 -19.07 -14.68 10.24
N ILE A 270 -19.72 -15.55 9.48
CA ILE A 270 -20.59 -15.18 8.36
C ILE A 270 -21.97 -15.79 8.56
N ILE A 271 -22.99 -14.95 8.69
CA ILE A 271 -24.38 -15.40 8.76
C ILE A 271 -24.90 -15.62 7.35
N HIS A 272 -25.47 -16.80 7.12
CA HIS A 272 -26.16 -17.15 5.89
C HIS A 272 -27.53 -17.77 6.18
N ALA A 273 -28.32 -18.01 5.13
CA ALA A 273 -29.70 -18.50 5.28
C ALA A 273 -29.86 -19.83 6.06
N LYS A 274 -28.78 -20.60 6.21
CA LYS A 274 -28.78 -21.92 6.86
C LYS A 274 -28.17 -21.91 8.27
N GLY A 275 -27.58 -20.80 8.71
CA GLY A 275 -26.84 -20.73 9.96
C GLY A 275 -25.65 -19.78 9.91
N ILE A 276 -24.61 -20.08 10.68
CA ILE A 276 -23.34 -19.35 10.70
C ILE A 276 -22.20 -20.29 10.31
N THR A 277 -21.28 -19.78 9.51
CA THR A 277 -19.97 -20.40 9.33
C THR A 277 -18.90 -19.46 9.89
N VAL A 278 -17.98 -19.99 10.68
CA VAL A 278 -16.78 -19.30 11.15
C VAL A 278 -15.61 -19.74 10.28
N TYR A 279 -14.91 -18.78 9.70
CA TYR A 279 -13.74 -19.01 8.89
C TYR A 279 -12.50 -18.45 9.57
N GLU A 280 -11.40 -19.16 9.46
CA GLU A 280 -10.08 -18.65 9.77
C GLU A 280 -9.68 -17.63 8.70
N THR A 281 -9.35 -16.41 9.09
CA THR A 281 -9.24 -15.28 8.15
C THR A 281 -8.06 -15.42 7.19
N HIS A 282 -6.96 -15.99 7.67
CA HIS A 282 -5.72 -16.10 6.91
C HIS A 282 -5.75 -17.22 5.87
N THR A 283 -6.37 -18.36 6.18
CA THR A 283 -6.49 -19.49 5.23
C THR A 283 -7.81 -19.48 4.47
N GLY A 284 -8.86 -18.86 5.02
CA GLY A 284 -10.23 -19.03 4.58
C GLY A 284 -10.81 -20.41 4.88
N HIS A 285 -10.15 -21.24 5.70
CA HIS A 285 -10.67 -22.54 6.11
C HIS A 285 -11.83 -22.38 7.08
N THR A 286 -12.81 -23.27 6.97
CA THR A 286 -13.91 -23.33 7.94
C THR A 286 -13.41 -23.87 9.26
N VAL A 287 -13.55 -23.07 10.32
CA VAL A 287 -13.26 -23.46 11.71
C VAL A 287 -14.47 -24.13 12.34
N ALA A 288 -15.67 -23.57 12.11
CA ALA A 288 -16.91 -24.10 12.66
C ALA A 288 -18.10 -23.82 11.73
N ASP A 289 -19.06 -24.75 11.72
CA ASP A 289 -20.33 -24.62 11.00
C ASP A 289 -21.48 -24.86 11.98
N TYR A 290 -22.32 -23.84 12.15
CA TYR A 290 -23.48 -23.85 13.02
C TYR A 290 -24.75 -23.81 12.18
N LEU A 291 -25.18 -24.98 11.70
CA LEU A 291 -26.34 -25.12 10.81
C LEU A 291 -27.65 -25.33 11.57
N GLY A 292 -28.77 -24.98 10.95
CA GLY A 292 -30.10 -25.43 11.36
C GLY A 292 -30.97 -24.39 12.08
N ARG A 293 -30.54 -23.12 12.16
CA ARG A 293 -31.37 -22.01 12.66
C ARG A 293 -31.21 -20.78 11.77
N ARG A 294 -32.31 -20.03 11.62
CA ARG A 294 -32.28 -18.73 10.94
C ARG A 294 -31.82 -17.67 11.93
N LEU A 295 -30.61 -17.15 11.71
CA LEU A 295 -29.95 -16.23 12.61
C LEU A 295 -30.04 -14.81 12.04
N GLU A 296 -30.26 -13.83 12.92
CA GLU A 296 -30.33 -12.40 12.55
C GLU A 296 -28.98 -11.71 12.70
N LYS A 297 -28.26 -12.05 13.78
CA LYS A 297 -27.01 -11.40 14.18
C LYS A 297 -26.07 -12.41 14.81
N ALA A 298 -24.78 -12.18 14.62
CA ALA A 298 -23.68 -12.96 15.13
C ALA A 298 -22.63 -11.97 15.60
N LEU A 299 -22.04 -12.26 16.74
CA LEU A 299 -20.88 -11.54 17.24
C LEU A 299 -19.85 -12.56 17.67
N ALA A 300 -18.65 -12.46 17.09
CA ALA A 300 -17.51 -13.22 17.54
C ALA A 300 -16.93 -12.56 18.80
N LEU A 301 -16.74 -13.34 19.85
CA LEU A 301 -16.27 -12.86 21.16
C LEU A 301 -14.80 -13.25 21.44
N GLY A 302 -14.13 -13.91 20.50
CA GLY A 302 -12.79 -14.49 20.68
C GLY A 302 -12.85 -15.98 21.07
N GLU A 303 -11.72 -16.69 20.93
CA GLU A 303 -11.60 -18.14 21.17
C GLU A 303 -12.64 -18.99 20.38
N GLY A 304 -13.06 -18.49 19.20
CA GLY A 304 -14.11 -19.07 18.36
C GLY A 304 -15.51 -19.10 18.97
N MET A 305 -15.72 -18.41 20.10
CA MET A 305 -17.05 -18.22 20.66
C MET A 305 -17.85 -17.24 19.79
N VAL A 306 -19.04 -17.67 19.38
CA VAL A 306 -19.98 -16.83 18.62
C VAL A 306 -21.30 -16.77 19.36
N VAL A 307 -21.73 -15.56 19.69
CA VAL A 307 -23.08 -15.32 20.22
C VAL A 307 -24.00 -14.96 19.07
N CYS A 308 -25.08 -15.71 18.93
CA CYS A 308 -25.99 -15.58 17.81
C CYS A 308 -27.40 -15.32 18.32
N LYS A 309 -28.11 -14.46 17.60
CA LYS A 309 -29.53 -14.21 17.83
C LYS A 309 -30.36 -14.97 16.80
N ILE A 310 -31.35 -15.73 17.26
CA ILE A 310 -32.31 -16.42 16.39
C ILE A 310 -33.45 -15.46 16.02
N LEU A 311 -33.90 -15.51 14.77
CA LEU A 311 -35.04 -14.73 14.29
C LEU A 311 -36.27 -14.99 15.18
N ARG A 312 -36.76 -13.95 15.87
CA ARG A 312 -37.92 -13.99 16.78
C ARG A 312 -37.77 -14.92 18.01
N GLY A 313 -36.57 -15.09 18.58
CA GLY A 313 -36.40 -15.98 19.74
C GLY A 313 -35.10 -15.80 20.53
N ASP A 314 -34.74 -16.86 21.25
CA ASP A 314 -33.63 -16.94 22.20
C ASP A 314 -32.25 -16.66 21.59
N TRP A 315 -31.31 -16.33 22.47
CA TRP A 315 -29.90 -16.26 22.15
C TRP A 315 -29.26 -17.63 22.25
N VAL A 316 -28.36 -17.95 21.33
CA VAL A 316 -27.54 -19.16 21.35
C VAL A 316 -26.08 -18.78 21.41
N VAL A 317 -25.29 -19.60 22.10
CA VAL A 317 -23.83 -19.51 22.09
C VAL A 317 -23.29 -20.72 21.37
N GLY A 318 -22.45 -20.47 20.38
CA GLY A 318 -21.60 -21.45 19.73
C GLY A 318 -20.19 -21.36 20.32
N VAL A 319 -19.63 -22.50 20.68
CA VAL A 319 -18.20 -22.66 20.97
C VAL A 319 -17.67 -23.65 19.95
N PRO A 320 -16.46 -23.46 19.39
CA PRO A 320 -15.95 -24.33 18.32
C PRO A 320 -15.97 -25.79 18.77
N GLY A 321 -16.38 -26.68 17.86
CA GLY A 321 -16.50 -28.12 18.14
C GLY A 321 -17.69 -28.52 19.01
N ARG A 322 -18.58 -27.59 19.40
CA ARG A 322 -19.84 -27.87 20.10
C ARG A 322 -21.04 -27.43 19.27
N ALA A 323 -22.16 -28.15 19.40
CA ALA A 323 -23.43 -27.70 18.82
C ALA A 323 -23.88 -26.39 19.48
N LEU A 324 -24.63 -25.56 18.74
CA LEU A 324 -25.27 -24.37 19.31
C LEU A 324 -26.14 -24.78 20.50
N ALA A 325 -25.79 -24.27 21.68
CA ALA A 325 -26.59 -24.45 22.88
C ALA A 325 -27.54 -23.25 23.02
N PRO A 326 -28.87 -23.47 23.17
CA PRO A 326 -29.75 -22.41 23.64
C PRO A 326 -29.29 -21.97 25.02
N LEU A 327 -29.21 -20.66 25.24
CA LEU A 327 -29.13 -20.14 26.59
C LEU A 327 -30.51 -20.31 27.23
N ALA A 328 -30.58 -20.98 28.37
CA ALA A 328 -31.82 -21.08 29.12
C ALA A 328 -32.31 -19.65 29.49
N PRO A 329 -33.63 -19.42 29.59
CA PRO A 329 -34.13 -18.15 30.10
C PRO A 329 -33.57 -17.85 31.50
N GLY A 330 -32.74 -16.81 31.62
CA GLY A 330 -32.04 -16.46 32.87
C GLY A 330 -30.67 -17.12 33.06
N GLU A 331 -30.20 -17.95 32.13
CA GLU A 331 -28.79 -18.37 32.11
C GLU A 331 -27.90 -17.18 31.79
N HIS A 332 -26.95 -16.97 32.69
CA HIS A 332 -25.98 -15.92 32.62
C HIS A 332 -24.73 -16.43 31.92
N VAL A 333 -24.47 -15.96 30.69
CA VAL A 333 -23.09 -15.92 30.19
C VAL A 333 -22.49 -14.65 30.78
N HIS A 334 -21.69 -14.77 31.84
CA HIS A 334 -21.05 -13.64 32.54
C HIS A 334 -22.00 -12.57 33.13
N GLY A 335 -23.21 -12.94 33.55
CA GLY A 335 -24.10 -12.06 34.35
C GLY A 335 -25.17 -11.29 33.56
N ILE A 336 -25.42 -11.62 32.29
CA ILE A 336 -26.31 -10.83 31.42
C ILE A 336 -27.68 -11.48 31.22
N ARG A 337 -28.73 -10.65 31.24
CA ARG A 337 -30.09 -11.01 30.84
C ARG A 337 -30.31 -10.55 29.40
N LEU A 338 -30.44 -11.49 28.47
CA LEU A 338 -30.57 -11.19 27.05
C LEU A 338 -32.07 -11.15 26.66
N SER A 339 -32.46 -10.11 25.93
CA SER A 339 -33.84 -9.88 25.46
C SER A 339 -33.92 -9.81 23.93
N SER A 340 -35.14 -9.68 23.40
CA SER A 340 -35.50 -9.89 21.99
C SER A 340 -34.93 -8.89 20.98
N THR A 341 -34.27 -7.80 21.39
CA THR A 341 -33.44 -6.93 20.52
C THR A 341 -32.18 -6.41 21.20
N GLY A 342 -31.26 -7.30 21.54
CA GLY A 342 -29.94 -6.91 22.05
C GLY A 342 -28.92 -6.60 20.96
N PHE A 343 -28.08 -5.60 21.22
CA PHE A 343 -26.73 -5.57 20.68
C PHE A 343 -25.80 -6.23 21.70
N VAL A 344 -24.59 -6.55 21.29
CA VAL A 344 -23.56 -7.04 22.19
C VAL A 344 -22.29 -6.32 21.80
N ALA A 345 -21.52 -5.92 22.81
CA ALA A 345 -20.16 -5.46 22.67
C ALA A 345 -19.34 -6.07 23.81
N THR A 346 -18.02 -6.13 23.66
CA THR A 346 -17.12 -6.73 24.65
C THR A 346 -15.94 -5.81 24.87
N THR A 347 -15.56 -5.51 26.13
CA THR A 347 -14.25 -4.87 26.34
C THR A 347 -13.15 -5.95 26.33
N PRO A 348 -11.91 -5.60 25.94
CA PRO A 348 -10.78 -6.56 25.90
C PRO A 348 -10.49 -7.23 27.25
N ASP A 349 -10.67 -6.50 28.35
CA ASP A 349 -10.25 -6.94 29.69
C ASP A 349 -11.42 -7.50 30.52
N HIS A 350 -12.66 -7.11 30.23
CA HIS A 350 -13.89 -7.56 30.91
C HIS A 350 -15.10 -7.55 29.96
N PRO A 351 -15.67 -8.70 29.57
CA PRO A 351 -16.79 -8.70 28.63
C PRO A 351 -18.05 -8.17 29.34
N ARG A 352 -18.35 -6.89 29.17
CA ARG A 352 -19.60 -6.23 29.60
C ARG A 352 -20.53 -6.16 28.41
N PHE A 353 -21.75 -6.69 28.55
CA PHE A 353 -22.72 -6.76 27.46
C PHE A 353 -23.91 -5.87 27.77
N ALA A 354 -24.40 -5.15 26.77
CA ALA A 354 -25.60 -4.32 26.87
C ALA A 354 -26.68 -4.85 25.92
N SER A 355 -27.68 -5.56 26.44
CA SER A 355 -28.87 -5.98 25.69
C SER A 355 -30.02 -5.00 25.93
N VAL A 356 -30.80 -4.71 24.90
CA VAL A 356 -32.01 -3.87 25.00
C VAL A 356 -33.23 -4.74 24.73
N ASP A 357 -34.29 -4.59 25.54
CA ASP A 357 -35.49 -5.42 25.45
C ASP A 357 -36.53 -4.83 24.51
N ALA A 358 -36.63 -5.38 23.29
CA ALA A 358 -37.65 -5.01 22.33
C ALA A 358 -39.04 -5.39 22.78
N GLU A 359 -39.24 -6.52 23.46
CA GLU A 359 -40.57 -6.93 23.87
C GLU A 359 -41.04 -6.03 25.01
N ALA A 360 -40.17 -5.63 25.93
CA ALA A 360 -40.50 -4.55 26.87
C ALA A 360 -40.78 -3.21 26.17
N LEU A 361 -40.13 -2.92 25.04
CA LEU A 361 -40.36 -1.72 24.21
C LEU A 361 -41.67 -1.82 23.38
N ILE A 362 -42.01 -2.98 22.84
CA ILE A 362 -43.17 -3.25 21.98
C ILE A 362 -44.43 -3.44 22.82
N ASP A 363 -44.36 -4.22 23.89
CA ASP A 363 -45.48 -4.48 24.80
C ASP A 363 -45.86 -3.20 25.59
N ALA A 364 -44.90 -2.28 25.78
CA ALA A 364 -45.17 -0.93 26.27
C ALA A 364 -45.69 0.02 25.16
N ALA A 365 -45.30 -0.17 23.90
CA ALA A 365 -45.81 0.59 22.75
C ALA A 365 -47.22 0.15 22.32
N GLU A 366 -47.63 -1.10 22.53
CA GLU A 366 -48.95 -1.62 22.20
C GLU A 366 -50.01 -1.30 23.28
N ARG A 367 -49.59 -1.11 24.54
CA ARG A 367 -50.50 -0.73 25.65
C ARG A 367 -50.90 0.75 25.66
N ILE A 368 -50.30 1.56 24.79
CA ILE A 368 -50.57 3.00 24.69
C ILE A 368 -50.84 3.31 23.22
N ASN A 369 -52.12 3.56 22.88
CA ASN A 369 -52.52 4.19 21.62
C ASN A 369 -51.52 5.30 21.29
N TRP A 370 -50.85 5.19 20.13
CA TRP A 370 -49.76 6.03 19.63
C TRP A 370 -49.40 7.26 20.49
N TRP A 371 -48.09 7.40 20.80
CA TRP A 371 -47.41 8.47 21.59
C TRP A 371 -47.28 8.21 23.11
N GLY A 372 -46.37 7.30 23.51
CA GLY A 372 -45.91 7.15 24.90
C GLY A 372 -44.48 6.64 24.99
N THR A 373 -43.66 7.25 25.85
CA THR A 373 -42.25 6.90 26.13
C THR A 373 -42.15 5.76 27.13
N VAL A 374 -41.16 4.87 26.96
CA VAL A 374 -40.74 3.94 28.01
C VAL A 374 -39.56 4.57 28.75
N PRO A 375 -39.65 4.83 30.06
CA PRO A 375 -38.46 5.12 30.85
C PRO A 375 -37.66 3.83 31.01
N ILE A 376 -36.41 3.82 30.54
CA ILE A 376 -35.41 2.94 31.13
C ILE A 376 -35.29 3.43 32.58
N ARG A 377 -35.85 2.69 33.54
CA ARG A 377 -36.13 3.15 34.91
C ARG A 377 -34.93 3.61 35.74
N GLU A 378 -33.70 3.52 35.21
CA GLU A 378 -32.47 4.02 35.85
C GLU A 378 -31.75 5.13 35.06
N LEU A 379 -32.23 5.46 33.87
CA LEU A 379 -31.69 6.53 33.04
C LEU A 379 -32.70 7.68 33.04
N GLU A 380 -32.44 8.74 33.83
CA GLU A 380 -33.18 10.02 33.76
C GLU A 380 -32.93 10.70 32.40
N ILE A 381 -33.43 10.11 31.32
CA ILE A 381 -33.46 10.72 30.01
C ILE A 381 -34.78 11.50 29.93
N ASP A 382 -34.67 12.78 29.57
CA ASP A 382 -35.76 13.76 29.47
C ASP A 382 -37.10 13.17 28.94
N GLN A 383 -38.21 13.55 29.57
CA GLN A 383 -39.55 13.02 29.27
C GLN A 383 -39.88 13.20 27.78
N GLY A 384 -39.97 12.11 27.02
CA GLY A 384 -40.30 12.14 25.59
C GLY A 384 -39.26 11.57 24.63
N THR A 385 -38.10 11.12 25.14
CA THR A 385 -37.11 10.38 24.36
C THR A 385 -37.38 8.87 24.41
N GLY A 386 -37.51 8.21 23.25
CA GLY A 386 -37.51 6.76 23.15
C GLY A 386 -36.27 6.25 22.40
N ILE A 387 -35.85 5.03 22.70
CA ILE A 387 -34.70 4.38 22.03
C ILE A 387 -35.22 3.47 20.93
N ILE A 388 -34.62 3.58 19.75
CA ILE A 388 -34.92 2.75 18.58
C ILE A 388 -34.10 1.47 18.67
N ASP A 389 -32.77 1.63 18.76
CA ASP A 389 -31.80 0.55 18.89
C ASP A 389 -30.41 1.12 19.25
N VAL A 390 -29.43 0.24 19.41
CA VAL A 390 -28.02 0.63 19.52
C VAL A 390 -27.48 0.88 18.11
N ALA A 391 -26.81 2.01 17.92
CA ALA A 391 -26.12 2.35 16.69
C ALA A 391 -24.76 1.63 16.65
N ASP A 392 -23.94 1.83 17.68
CA ASP A 392 -22.57 1.33 17.77
C ASP A 392 -22.02 1.39 19.21
N PHE A 393 -20.86 0.77 19.45
CA PHE A 393 -20.15 0.78 20.74
C PHE A 393 -18.64 0.90 20.52
N ASP A 394 -18.01 1.87 21.19
CA ASP A 394 -16.56 2.03 21.17
C ASP A 394 -15.91 1.20 22.30
N LEU A 395 -15.15 0.17 21.92
CA LEU A 395 -14.49 -0.72 22.89
C LEU A 395 -13.45 0.01 23.75
N LEU A 396 -12.82 1.07 23.22
CA LEU A 396 -11.74 1.76 23.90
C LEU A 396 -12.24 2.71 24.99
N SER A 397 -13.29 3.49 24.73
CA SER A 397 -13.90 4.36 25.74
C SER A 397 -15.02 3.72 26.54
N GLY A 398 -15.53 2.55 26.11
CA GLY A 398 -16.75 1.96 26.65
C GLY A 398 -18.02 2.75 26.32
N ARG A 399 -17.95 3.70 25.37
CA ARG A 399 -19.09 4.54 25.00
C ARG A 399 -20.08 3.80 24.12
N LEU A 400 -21.36 4.13 24.27
CA LEU A 400 -22.48 3.52 23.56
C LEU A 400 -23.24 4.58 22.78
N ALA A 401 -23.38 4.42 21.46
CA ALA A 401 -24.20 5.27 20.62
C ALA A 401 -25.55 4.58 20.42
N LEU A 402 -26.63 5.24 20.81
CA LEU A 402 -28.00 4.77 20.69
C LEU A 402 -28.72 5.58 19.63
N ARG A 403 -29.45 4.94 18.73
CA ARG A 403 -30.43 5.64 17.91
C ARG A 403 -31.66 5.90 18.75
N ALA A 404 -32.05 7.16 18.85
CA ALA A 404 -33.16 7.60 19.67
C ALA A 404 -34.16 8.40 18.83
N TYR A 405 -35.38 8.55 19.33
CA TYR A 405 -36.39 9.45 18.80
C TYR A 405 -36.92 10.34 19.91
N ARG A 406 -37.27 11.58 19.55
CA ARG A 406 -37.91 12.56 20.44
C ARG A 406 -38.88 13.36 19.60
N LYS A 407 -40.15 13.45 19.99
CA LYS A 407 -41.26 14.18 19.31
C LYS A 407 -40.90 14.82 17.94
N ASN A 408 -41.22 14.11 16.84
CA ASN A 408 -40.96 14.48 15.43
C ASN A 408 -39.49 14.52 14.99
N SER A 409 -38.56 14.09 15.84
CA SER A 409 -37.13 14.05 15.57
C SER A 409 -36.56 12.65 15.81
N ARG A 410 -35.52 12.30 15.04
CA ARG A 410 -34.69 11.11 15.24
C ARG A 410 -33.25 11.57 15.43
N GLY A 411 -32.53 10.92 16.30
CA GLY A 411 -31.22 11.38 16.74
C GLY A 411 -30.33 10.24 17.20
N VAL A 412 -29.20 10.63 17.76
CA VAL A 412 -28.28 9.72 18.42
C VAL A 412 -28.03 10.24 19.83
N LEU A 413 -28.03 9.33 20.79
CA LEU A 413 -27.71 9.54 22.19
C LEU A 413 -26.43 8.75 22.48
N VAL A 414 -25.36 9.43 22.88
CA VAL A 414 -24.09 8.82 23.28
C VAL A 414 -24.05 8.73 24.80
N LEU A 415 -23.83 7.53 25.31
CA LEU A 415 -23.63 7.23 26.72
C LEU A 415 -22.17 6.88 26.99
N ASP A 416 -21.66 7.13 28.20
CA ASP A 416 -20.37 6.62 28.65
C ASP A 416 -20.45 5.17 29.15
N GLY A 417 -19.31 4.64 29.64
CA GLY A 417 -19.23 3.29 30.18
C GLY A 417 -20.05 3.04 31.45
N ASP A 418 -20.49 4.11 32.12
CA ASP A 418 -21.41 4.09 33.26
C ASP A 418 -22.85 4.39 32.82
N LEU A 419 -23.10 4.41 31.51
CA LEU A 419 -24.37 4.70 30.85
C LEU A 419 -24.89 6.13 31.06
N ASN A 420 -24.07 7.07 31.52
CA ASN A 420 -24.49 8.47 31.63
C ASN A 420 -24.52 9.12 30.24
N PRO A 421 -25.55 9.94 29.93
CA PRO A 421 -25.61 10.63 28.66
C PRO A 421 -24.49 11.67 28.56
N VAL A 422 -23.53 11.43 27.66
CA VAL A 422 -22.42 12.35 27.37
C VAL A 422 -22.80 13.32 26.27
N ALA A 423 -23.61 12.88 25.31
CA ALA A 423 -24.07 13.76 24.24
C ALA A 423 -25.34 13.27 23.57
N HIS A 424 -26.06 14.18 22.95
CA HIS A 424 -27.16 13.84 22.07
C HIS A 424 -27.27 14.84 20.92
N TRP A 425 -27.82 14.40 19.80
CA TRP A 425 -28.20 15.30 18.71
C TRP A 425 -29.42 14.77 17.97
N TRP A 426 -30.28 15.69 17.57
CA TRP A 426 -31.59 15.40 16.99
C TRP A 426 -31.69 16.00 15.59
N ASP A 427 -32.25 15.25 14.64
CA ASP A 427 -32.62 15.75 13.32
C ASP A 427 -34.13 15.89 13.19
N ASN A 428 -34.53 16.87 12.40
CA ASN A 428 -35.93 17.04 12.01
C ASN A 428 -36.32 16.01 10.95
N TYR A 429 -37.36 15.23 11.25
CA TYR A 429 -38.15 14.35 10.37
C TYR A 429 -37.43 13.24 9.57
N GLY A 430 -37.86 12.00 9.84
CA GLY A 430 -37.97 10.91 8.85
C GLY A 430 -36.69 10.19 8.41
N ALA A 431 -35.51 10.74 8.67
CA ALA A 431 -34.29 10.16 8.17
C ALA A 431 -33.88 8.89 8.94
N TYR A 432 -33.57 7.82 8.20
CA TYR A 432 -32.92 6.64 8.76
C TYR A 432 -31.42 6.88 8.67
N GLY A 433 -30.74 6.84 9.82
CA GLY A 433 -29.30 7.04 9.87
C GLY A 433 -28.59 5.90 10.58
N LYS A 434 -27.31 5.75 10.25
CA LYS A 434 -26.31 4.95 10.98
C LYS A 434 -25.40 5.93 11.72
N ALA A 435 -24.97 5.56 12.91
CA ALA A 435 -23.96 6.29 13.65
C ALA A 435 -22.96 5.28 14.18
N ASP A 436 -21.70 5.51 13.89
CA ASP A 436 -20.61 4.61 14.23
C ASP A 436 -19.49 5.45 14.87
N PHE A 437 -18.88 4.94 15.92
CA PHE A 437 -17.73 5.58 16.55
C PHE A 437 -16.50 5.46 15.68
N TYR A 438 -15.66 6.49 15.78
CA TYR A 438 -14.32 6.50 15.22
C TYR A 438 -13.38 6.90 16.36
N GLY A 439 -12.92 5.90 17.10
CA GLY A 439 -12.23 6.11 18.37
C GLY A 439 -13.11 6.79 19.44
N PRO A 440 -12.50 7.18 20.58
CA PRO A 440 -13.25 7.65 21.73
C PRO A 440 -13.92 9.01 21.49
N GLU A 441 -13.27 9.90 20.74
CA GLU A 441 -13.69 11.29 20.59
C GLU A 441 -14.57 11.55 19.38
N ARG A 442 -14.78 10.61 18.46
CA ARG A 442 -15.47 10.93 17.19
C ARG A 442 -16.62 9.98 16.91
N VAL A 443 -17.67 10.54 16.31
CA VAL A 443 -18.80 9.79 15.79
C VAL A 443 -19.03 10.23 14.36
N VAL A 444 -19.07 9.26 13.46
CA VAL A 444 -19.44 9.47 12.06
C VAL A 444 -20.89 9.07 11.92
N ARG A 445 -21.63 9.92 11.23
CA ARG A 445 -23.05 9.74 11.02
C ARG A 445 -23.35 9.74 9.55
N TRP A 446 -24.15 8.76 9.14
CA TRP A 446 -24.72 8.70 7.81
C TRP A 446 -26.22 8.82 7.90
N THR A 447 -26.80 9.78 7.20
CA THR A 447 -28.24 10.04 7.23
C THR A 447 -28.81 10.00 5.82
N ARG A 448 -29.79 9.12 5.57
CA ARG A 448 -30.44 8.98 4.27
C ARG A 448 -31.74 9.78 4.22
N TYR A 449 -31.91 10.60 3.19
CA TYR A 449 -33.11 11.39 2.91
C TYR A 449 -33.68 11.04 1.52
N VAL A 450 -34.90 11.51 1.26
CA VAL A 450 -35.46 11.51 -0.09
C VAL A 450 -34.62 12.48 -0.94
N GLY A 451 -33.81 11.96 -1.87
CA GLY A 451 -32.94 12.76 -2.74
C GLY A 451 -31.44 12.63 -2.48
N GLY A 452 -30.99 11.87 -1.47
CA GLY A 452 -29.56 11.60 -1.25
C GLY A 452 -29.25 11.11 0.16
N ALA A 453 -27.96 11.02 0.48
CA ALA A 453 -27.50 10.85 1.85
C ALA A 453 -26.47 11.91 2.23
N THR A 454 -26.37 12.18 3.52
CA THR A 454 -25.40 13.08 4.12
C THR A 454 -24.49 12.27 5.03
N ILE A 455 -23.18 12.51 4.95
CA ILE A 455 -22.22 12.03 5.94
C ILE A 455 -21.76 13.24 6.73
N SER A 456 -21.76 13.14 8.05
CA SER A 456 -21.21 14.14 8.94
C SER A 456 -20.33 13.49 9.99
N THR A 457 -19.15 14.04 10.22
CA THR A 457 -18.28 13.65 11.32
C THR A 457 -18.43 14.66 12.44
N ARG A 458 -18.49 14.16 13.68
CA ARG A 458 -18.52 14.98 14.89
C ARG A 458 -17.39 14.58 15.81
N ARG A 459 -16.81 15.56 16.50
CA ARG A 459 -15.75 15.38 17.50
C ARG A 459 -16.24 15.87 18.86
N LEU A 460 -15.92 15.14 19.91
CA LEU A 460 -16.15 15.53 21.30
C LEU A 460 -15.18 16.66 21.68
N THR A 461 -15.75 17.85 21.87
CA THR A 461 -15.06 19.04 22.40
C THR A 461 -15.68 19.35 23.77
N GLY A 462 -14.98 19.05 24.85
CA GLY A 462 -15.53 19.15 26.20
C GLY A 462 -16.63 18.11 26.44
N ASP A 463 -17.85 18.57 26.72
CA ASP A 463 -19.06 17.76 26.95
C ASP A 463 -19.99 17.67 25.72
N LYS A 464 -19.53 18.12 24.54
CA LYS A 464 -20.38 18.21 23.35
C LYS A 464 -19.71 17.64 22.11
N TYR A 465 -20.48 16.92 21.30
CA TYR A 465 -20.06 16.51 19.96
C TYR A 465 -20.35 17.63 18.94
N GLU A 466 -19.30 18.33 18.55
CA GLU A 466 -19.31 19.39 17.55
C GLU A 466 -19.11 18.80 16.15
N GLN A 467 -19.85 19.30 15.17
CA GLN A 467 -19.69 18.85 13.79
C GLN A 467 -18.42 19.43 13.19
N VAL A 468 -17.48 18.56 12.80
CA VAL A 468 -16.19 18.94 12.21
C VAL A 468 -16.24 18.96 10.69
N ALA A 469 -16.98 18.03 10.07
CA ALA A 469 -17.19 18.00 8.63
C ALA A 469 -18.58 17.46 8.27
N CYS A 470 -19.04 17.85 7.07
CA CYS A 470 -20.28 17.37 6.50
C CYS A 470 -20.21 17.39 4.96
N THR A 471 -20.56 16.28 4.33
CA THR A 471 -20.69 16.17 2.88
C THR A 471 -22.08 15.68 2.49
N LYS A 472 -22.63 16.28 1.44
CA LYS A 472 -23.94 15.92 0.88
C LYS A 472 -23.76 15.00 -0.33
N ASN A 473 -24.79 14.24 -0.66
CA ASN A 473 -24.85 13.33 -1.81
C ASN A 473 -23.94 12.10 -1.71
N ALA A 474 -23.71 11.58 -0.51
CA ALA A 474 -23.08 10.28 -0.35
C ALA A 474 -23.98 9.19 -0.99
N ARG A 475 -23.43 8.44 -1.95
CA ARG A 475 -24.16 7.39 -2.71
C ARG A 475 -23.92 5.97 -2.17
N GLY A 476 -23.66 5.83 -0.86
CA GLY A 476 -23.46 4.56 -0.19
C GLY A 476 -23.44 4.71 1.32
N SER A 477 -23.55 3.60 2.05
CA SER A 477 -23.28 3.59 3.49
C SER A 477 -21.76 3.67 3.68
N PRO A 478 -21.25 4.58 4.52
CA PRO A 478 -19.83 4.58 4.84
C PRO A 478 -19.48 3.32 5.65
N VAL A 479 -18.25 2.85 5.46
CA VAL A 479 -17.58 1.90 6.32
C VAL A 479 -16.40 2.64 6.94
N ILE A 480 -16.35 2.68 8.27
CA ILE A 480 -15.29 3.35 9.00
C ILE A 480 -14.05 2.45 9.03
N VAL A 481 -12.88 3.06 8.85
CA VAL A 481 -11.59 2.38 9.03
C VAL A 481 -10.78 3.11 10.11
N PRO A 482 -11.01 2.81 11.40
CA PRO A 482 -10.39 3.46 12.56
C PRO A 482 -8.90 3.75 12.43
N THR A 483 -8.06 2.76 12.10
CA THR A 483 -6.60 2.89 12.06
C THR A 483 -6.10 3.81 10.95
N LEU A 484 -6.90 4.07 9.91
CA LEU A 484 -6.49 4.89 8.77
C LEU A 484 -7.01 6.32 8.85
N GLU A 485 -7.86 6.62 9.83
CA GLU A 485 -8.58 7.89 9.88
C GLU A 485 -9.39 8.18 8.62
N GLN A 486 -9.93 7.13 8.01
CA GLN A 486 -10.62 7.20 6.73
C GLN A 486 -12.01 6.54 6.75
N LEU A 487 -12.83 6.95 5.80
CA LEU A 487 -14.15 6.41 5.49
C LEU A 487 -14.16 5.84 4.08
N LEU A 488 -14.59 4.60 3.95
CA LEU A 488 -14.83 3.95 2.66
C LEU A 488 -16.29 4.13 2.25
N ILE A 489 -16.54 4.70 1.08
CA ILE A 489 -17.88 4.85 0.52
C ILE A 489 -17.97 4.04 -0.78
N GLY A 490 -18.79 3.00 -0.76
CA GLY A 490 -19.18 2.28 -1.97
C GLY A 490 -20.02 3.18 -2.88
N ARG A 491 -19.63 3.30 -4.16
CA ARG A 491 -20.41 3.97 -5.20
C ARG A 491 -20.99 2.92 -6.15
N PRO A 492 -22.32 2.74 -6.23
CA PRO A 492 -22.92 1.72 -7.10
C PRO A 492 -22.71 2.02 -8.60
N ASP A 493 -22.35 3.26 -8.95
CA ASP A 493 -22.15 3.76 -10.32
C ASP A 493 -20.68 3.85 -10.74
N VAL A 494 -19.72 3.61 -9.84
CA VAL A 494 -18.28 3.74 -10.13
C VAL A 494 -17.56 2.45 -9.76
N SER A 495 -16.62 2.04 -10.61
CA SER A 495 -15.80 0.83 -10.40
C SER A 495 -14.79 0.93 -9.26
N ALA A 496 -14.70 2.07 -8.58
CA ALA A 496 -13.78 2.29 -7.48
C ALA A 496 -14.53 2.93 -6.31
N PRO A 497 -14.30 2.47 -5.08
CA PRO A 497 -14.86 3.12 -3.91
C PRO A 497 -14.17 4.47 -3.68
N VAL A 498 -14.81 5.34 -2.92
CA VAL A 498 -14.22 6.62 -2.54
C VAL A 498 -13.78 6.57 -1.09
N TRP A 499 -12.52 6.91 -0.88
CA TRP A 499 -11.93 7.07 0.45
C TRP A 499 -12.04 8.52 0.85
N LEU A 500 -12.60 8.80 2.01
CA LEU A 500 -12.63 10.14 2.57
C LEU A 500 -11.79 10.18 3.85
N ASP A 501 -11.05 11.26 4.04
CA ASP A 501 -10.52 11.61 5.35
C ASP A 501 -11.67 11.84 6.33
N VAL A 502 -11.60 11.25 7.52
CA VAL A 502 -12.74 11.27 8.46
C VAL A 502 -13.03 12.66 9.00
N ASP A 503 -12.01 13.50 9.18
CA ASP A 503 -12.13 14.83 9.80
C ASP A 503 -12.61 15.90 8.83
N THR A 504 -12.20 15.80 7.58
CA THR A 504 -12.45 16.80 6.54
C THR A 504 -13.50 16.34 5.53
N LEU A 505 -13.75 15.03 5.44
CA LEU A 505 -14.56 14.37 4.42
C LEU A 505 -14.09 14.68 2.99
N THR A 506 -12.80 14.98 2.80
CA THR A 506 -12.18 15.15 1.48
C THR A 506 -11.66 13.81 0.95
N GLU A 507 -11.70 13.65 -0.37
CA GLU A 507 -11.22 12.43 -1.03
C GLU A 507 -9.72 12.21 -0.80
N THR A 508 -9.34 10.96 -0.54
CA THR A 508 -7.96 10.49 -0.31
C THR A 508 -7.69 9.27 -1.18
N ASP A 509 -6.43 8.86 -1.29
CA ASP A 509 -6.03 7.71 -2.11
C ASP A 509 -6.42 6.35 -1.48
N GLY A 510 -6.88 6.34 -0.23
CA GLY A 510 -7.12 5.13 0.55
C GLY A 510 -5.83 4.43 1.00
N PRO A 511 -5.93 3.29 1.70
CA PRO A 511 -4.75 2.53 2.08
C PRO A 511 -4.09 1.91 0.84
N PRO A 512 -2.74 1.95 0.79
CA PRO A 512 -2.01 1.30 -0.29
C PRO A 512 -2.34 -0.20 -0.32
N GLY A 513 -2.60 -0.70 -1.52
CA GLY A 513 -2.93 -2.11 -1.72
C GLY A 513 -4.37 -2.48 -1.38
N PHE A 514 -5.27 -1.54 -1.10
CA PHE A 514 -6.69 -1.88 -1.01
C PHE A 514 -7.17 -2.51 -2.33
N PRO A 515 -7.89 -3.65 -2.29
CA PRO A 515 -8.39 -4.29 -3.50
C PRO A 515 -9.43 -3.40 -4.19
N ALA A 516 -9.43 -3.41 -5.53
CA ALA A 516 -10.54 -2.85 -6.29
C ALA A 516 -11.86 -3.52 -5.86
N MET A 517 -12.84 -2.71 -5.48
CA MET A 517 -14.20 -3.18 -5.24
C MET A 517 -14.89 -3.37 -6.58
N ASP A 518 -15.61 -4.48 -6.71
CA ASP A 518 -16.47 -4.67 -7.87
C ASP A 518 -17.76 -3.85 -7.70
N ALA A 519 -18.42 -3.51 -8.81
CA ALA A 519 -19.71 -2.80 -8.78
C ALA A 519 -20.81 -3.57 -8.02
N HIS A 520 -20.54 -4.82 -7.64
CA HIS A 520 -21.48 -5.72 -6.99
C HIS A 520 -21.17 -5.85 -5.50
N THR A 521 -20.19 -5.14 -4.95
CA THR A 521 -19.81 -5.31 -3.55
C THR A 521 -20.97 -4.89 -2.65
N ILE A 522 -21.45 -5.83 -1.85
CA ILE A 522 -22.66 -5.67 -1.04
C ILE A 522 -22.37 -5.33 0.41
N HIS A 523 -21.19 -5.72 0.92
CA HIS A 523 -20.78 -5.47 2.30
C HIS A 523 -19.26 -5.42 2.41
N VAL A 524 -18.75 -4.53 3.25
CA VAL A 524 -17.33 -4.44 3.61
C VAL A 524 -17.24 -4.35 5.12
N GLU A 525 -16.38 -5.16 5.70
CA GLU A 525 -16.13 -5.18 7.14
C GLU A 525 -14.64 -5.26 7.43
N PHE A 526 -14.19 -4.54 8.44
CA PHE A 526 -12.82 -4.55 8.90
C PHE A 526 -12.74 -5.29 10.23
N SER A 527 -11.63 -6.02 10.45
CA SER A 527 -11.28 -6.53 11.77
C SER A 527 -11.08 -5.38 12.75
N PRO A 528 -11.19 -5.58 14.08
CA PRO A 528 -11.03 -4.50 15.06
C PRO A 528 -9.68 -3.74 15.01
N GLY A 529 -8.62 -4.39 14.53
CA GLY A 529 -7.32 -3.75 14.28
C GLY A 529 -7.15 -3.24 12.85
N ASP A 530 -8.18 -3.31 12.00
CA ASP A 530 -8.20 -2.89 10.58
C ASP A 530 -7.13 -3.53 9.68
N TRP A 531 -6.46 -4.58 10.14
CA TRP A 531 -5.46 -5.31 9.37
C TRP A 531 -6.07 -6.28 8.37
N VAL A 532 -7.32 -6.68 8.57
CA VAL A 532 -8.04 -7.60 7.69
C VAL A 532 -9.35 -6.97 7.26
N VAL A 533 -9.66 -7.06 5.97
CA VAL A 533 -10.94 -6.61 5.41
C VAL A 533 -11.64 -7.76 4.70
N ALA A 534 -12.90 -7.98 5.07
CA ALA A 534 -13.80 -8.88 4.37
C ALA A 534 -14.67 -8.07 3.40
N ILE A 535 -14.59 -8.42 2.13
CA ILE A 535 -15.38 -7.82 1.04
C ILE A 535 -16.33 -8.89 0.53
N ALA A 536 -17.62 -8.72 0.81
CA ALA A 536 -18.65 -9.60 0.31
C ALA A 536 -19.20 -9.08 -1.01
N SER A 537 -19.25 -9.98 -1.99
CA SER A 537 -19.99 -9.85 -3.24
C SER A 537 -21.15 -10.85 -3.27
N PRO A 538 -22.07 -10.79 -4.25
CA PRO A 538 -23.14 -11.76 -4.41
C PRO A 538 -22.63 -13.19 -4.62
N ASP A 539 -21.42 -13.33 -5.16
CA ASP A 539 -20.88 -14.61 -5.60
C ASP A 539 -19.74 -15.14 -4.71
N ASP A 540 -19.08 -14.29 -3.93
CA ASP A 540 -18.00 -14.68 -3.03
C ASP A 540 -17.78 -13.72 -1.86
N ILE A 541 -16.97 -14.16 -0.90
CA ILE A 541 -16.39 -13.30 0.13
C ILE A 541 -14.88 -13.37 -0.01
N ARG A 542 -14.26 -12.20 -0.17
CA ARG A 542 -12.81 -12.03 -0.29
C ARG A 542 -12.29 -11.45 1.01
N ILE A 543 -11.38 -12.16 1.67
CA ILE A 543 -10.71 -11.69 2.87
C ILE A 543 -9.32 -11.22 2.45
N HIS A 544 -9.00 -9.96 2.73
CA HIS A 544 -7.72 -9.35 2.38
C HIS A 544 -6.98 -8.98 3.67
N ASP A 545 -5.75 -9.46 3.82
CA ASP A 545 -4.87 -9.03 4.91
C ASP A 545 -4.11 -7.78 4.46
N LEU A 546 -4.63 -6.62 4.85
CA LEU A 546 -4.03 -5.30 4.62
C LEU A 546 -2.70 -5.15 5.35
N GLY A 547 -2.55 -5.79 6.51
CA GLY A 547 -1.29 -5.84 7.26
C GLY A 547 -0.19 -6.49 6.43
N LEU A 548 -0.43 -7.69 5.92
CA LEU A 548 0.53 -8.40 5.06
C LEU A 548 0.79 -7.67 3.73
N ARG A 549 -0.20 -6.98 3.17
CA ARG A 549 0.00 -6.12 1.98
C ARG A 549 0.91 -4.95 2.26
N ARG A 550 0.77 -4.29 3.42
CA ARG A 550 1.69 -3.23 3.85
C ARG A 550 3.09 -3.79 4.11
N VAL A 551 3.23 -4.92 4.80
CA VAL A 551 4.53 -5.60 4.97
C VAL A 551 5.17 -5.91 3.61
N ALA A 552 4.40 -6.44 2.66
CA ALA A 552 4.90 -6.69 1.31
C ALA A 552 5.42 -5.41 0.64
N ALA A 553 4.69 -4.30 0.74
CA ALA A 553 5.17 -3.01 0.24
C ALA A 553 6.46 -2.54 0.95
N LEU A 554 6.59 -2.79 2.25
CA LEU A 554 7.80 -2.48 3.03
C LEU A 554 9.00 -3.35 2.62
N LEU A 555 8.79 -4.57 2.12
CA LEU A 555 9.85 -5.43 1.58
C LEU A 555 10.33 -4.96 0.20
N ASP A 556 9.42 -4.41 -0.60
CA ASP A 556 9.68 -3.95 -1.96
C ASP A 556 10.25 -2.52 -2.01
N GLN A 557 10.20 -1.77 -0.90
CA GLN A 557 10.85 -0.46 -0.78
C GLN A 557 12.29 -0.57 -0.25
N PRO A 558 13.16 0.41 -0.56
CA PRO A 558 14.45 0.53 0.11
C PRO A 558 14.32 0.63 1.63
N LEU A 559 15.17 -0.08 2.38
CA LEU A 559 15.26 0.13 3.83
C LEU A 559 15.52 1.60 4.18
N SER A 560 16.24 2.35 3.34
CA SER A 560 16.51 3.80 3.40
C SER A 560 15.24 4.67 3.43
N GLU A 561 14.11 4.17 2.95
CA GLU A 561 12.83 4.89 2.90
C GLU A 561 11.87 4.51 4.03
N ALA A 562 12.14 3.40 4.74
CA ALA A 562 11.35 3.02 5.90
C ALA A 562 11.39 4.12 6.97
N ARG A 563 10.30 4.19 7.75
CA ARG A 563 10.09 5.12 8.86
C ARG A 563 10.04 4.39 10.20
N ARG A 564 10.23 5.11 11.31
CA ARG A 564 10.17 4.51 12.65
C ARG A 564 8.81 3.84 12.94
N GLU A 565 7.73 4.45 12.47
CA GLU A 565 6.37 3.89 12.57
C GLU A 565 6.23 2.52 11.89
N ASP A 566 7.05 2.23 10.88
CA ASP A 566 7.06 0.93 10.23
C ASP A 566 7.65 -0.16 11.14
N LEU A 567 8.57 0.18 12.05
CA LEU A 567 9.09 -0.76 13.04
C LEU A 567 7.98 -1.22 14.00
N ASP A 568 7.23 -0.27 14.57
CA ASP A 568 6.12 -0.57 15.50
C ASP A 568 5.02 -1.38 14.81
N PHE A 569 4.72 -1.02 13.55
CA PHE A 569 3.79 -1.76 12.72
C PHE A 569 4.27 -3.20 12.46
N VAL A 570 5.51 -3.39 12.00
CA VAL A 570 6.04 -4.74 11.70
C VAL A 570 6.17 -5.57 12.99
N ALA A 571 6.53 -4.97 14.13
CA ALA A 571 6.56 -5.65 15.43
C ALA A 571 5.17 -6.18 15.82
N THR A 572 4.12 -5.38 15.58
CA THR A 572 2.73 -5.80 15.77
C THR A 572 2.38 -6.96 14.84
N GLN A 573 2.83 -6.93 13.57
CA GLN A 573 2.60 -8.03 12.63
C GLN A 573 3.37 -9.31 13.01
N ALA A 574 4.57 -9.19 13.57
CA ALA A 574 5.38 -10.33 14.03
C ALA A 574 4.73 -11.08 15.22
N GLN A 575 3.94 -10.38 16.02
CA GLN A 575 3.17 -10.99 17.12
C GLN A 575 1.92 -11.74 16.63
N ARG A 576 1.47 -11.49 15.38
CA ARG A 576 0.33 -12.22 14.79
C ARG A 576 0.80 -13.62 14.36
N ALA A 577 -0.11 -14.58 14.43
CA ALA A 577 0.10 -15.92 13.88
C ALA A 577 0.13 -15.86 12.34
N VAL A 578 1.27 -15.47 11.76
CA VAL A 578 1.48 -15.40 10.31
C VAL A 578 1.99 -16.78 9.81
N PRO A 579 1.45 -17.31 8.70
CA PRO A 579 1.86 -18.65 8.24
C PRO A 579 3.27 -18.70 7.64
N GLY A 580 4.03 -19.73 8.05
CA GLY A 580 5.16 -20.29 7.29
C GLY A 580 6.20 -19.28 6.80
N PRO A 581 6.52 -19.23 5.49
CA PRO A 581 7.54 -18.33 4.94
C PRO A 581 7.30 -16.84 5.18
N VAL A 582 6.05 -16.42 5.37
CA VAL A 582 5.70 -15.00 5.58
C VAL A 582 6.14 -14.55 6.97
N ALA A 583 6.01 -15.40 8.00
CA ALA A 583 6.52 -15.10 9.34
C ALA A 583 8.03 -14.85 9.32
N ALA A 584 8.79 -15.71 8.65
CA ALA A 584 10.23 -15.53 8.51
C ALA A 584 10.58 -14.20 7.83
N ALA A 585 9.85 -13.80 6.79
CA ALA A 585 10.06 -12.51 6.13
C ALA A 585 9.70 -11.31 7.02
N VAL A 586 8.62 -11.41 7.80
CA VAL A 586 8.22 -10.40 8.80
C VAL A 586 9.29 -10.26 9.89
N ASP A 587 9.82 -11.36 10.41
CA ASP A 587 10.87 -11.36 11.43
C ASP A 587 12.17 -10.73 10.91
N VAL A 588 12.55 -11.07 9.67
CA VAL A 588 13.73 -10.48 9.02
C VAL A 588 13.52 -8.98 8.82
N LEU A 589 12.36 -8.56 8.29
CA LEU A 589 12.05 -7.14 8.14
C LEU A 589 12.08 -6.41 9.49
N HIS A 590 11.49 -7.00 10.54
CA HIS A 590 11.50 -6.45 11.90
C HIS A 590 12.93 -6.22 12.37
N ALA A 591 13.80 -7.22 12.26
CA ALA A 591 15.19 -7.10 12.66
C ALA A 591 15.98 -6.09 11.80
N CYS A 592 15.66 -5.95 10.51
CA CYS A 592 16.25 -4.91 9.65
C CYS A 592 15.85 -3.49 10.09
N LEU A 593 14.57 -3.29 10.41
CA LEU A 593 14.06 -2.01 10.90
C LEU A 593 14.58 -1.71 12.32
N ALA A 594 14.68 -2.72 13.17
CA ALA A 594 15.27 -2.59 14.51
C ALA A 594 16.76 -2.24 14.43
N TYR A 595 17.52 -2.84 13.51
CA TYR A 595 18.91 -2.44 13.26
C TYR A 595 19.02 -0.97 12.86
N ARG A 596 18.15 -0.55 11.93
CA ARG A 596 18.13 0.81 11.42
C ARG A 596 17.77 1.85 12.48
N PHE A 597 16.71 1.62 13.25
CA PHE A 597 16.13 2.61 14.16
C PHE A 597 16.48 2.39 15.63
N GLY A 598 16.97 1.21 16.01
CA GLY A 598 17.31 0.86 17.38
C GLY A 598 18.56 1.55 17.91
N SER A 599 19.34 2.18 17.02
CA SER A 599 20.49 3.00 17.39
C SER A 599 20.18 4.51 17.43
N ASP A 600 18.95 4.92 17.10
CA ASP A 600 18.60 6.34 17.02
C ASP A 600 18.42 6.94 18.41
N ILE A 601 19.29 7.89 18.76
CA ILE A 601 19.10 8.77 19.92
C ILE A 601 17.86 9.62 19.68
N VAL A 602 16.76 9.30 20.37
CA VAL A 602 15.55 10.11 20.30
C VAL A 602 15.75 11.39 21.11
N LEU A 603 15.99 12.50 20.40
CA LEU A 603 15.98 13.84 20.96
C LEU A 603 14.55 14.40 20.86
N GLY A 604 13.74 14.26 21.91
CA GLY A 604 12.35 14.72 21.88
C GLY A 604 11.78 14.99 23.28
N SER A 605 10.98 16.03 23.42
CA SER A 605 10.59 16.60 24.71
C SER A 605 9.36 15.99 25.38
N ARG A 606 8.57 15.10 24.76
CA ARG A 606 7.28 14.66 25.36
C ARG A 606 6.73 13.25 24.98
N ALA A 607 7.46 12.40 24.27
CA ALA A 607 6.95 11.05 24.01
C ALA A 607 7.26 10.12 25.18
N ARG A 608 6.29 9.28 25.61
CA ARG A 608 6.57 8.12 26.48
C ARG A 608 7.39 7.13 25.66
N ILE A 609 8.70 7.10 25.88
CA ILE A 609 9.61 6.20 25.17
C ILE A 609 9.84 4.98 26.07
N HIS A 610 9.58 3.79 25.53
CA HIS A 610 10.11 2.55 26.10
C HIS A 610 11.59 2.46 25.71
N LEU A 611 12.48 2.77 26.65
CA LEU A 611 13.92 2.68 26.46
C LEU A 611 14.37 1.22 26.62
N GLY A 612 15.05 0.68 25.63
CA GLY A 612 15.83 -0.54 25.73
C GLY A 612 17.07 -0.37 26.59
N ALA A 613 17.74 -1.47 26.91
CA ALA A 613 18.93 -1.50 27.78
C ALA A 613 20.14 -0.67 27.27
N HIS A 614 20.08 -0.22 26.02
CA HIS A 614 21.16 0.52 25.37
C HIS A 614 20.73 1.91 24.88
N ASP A 615 19.50 2.33 25.18
CA ASP A 615 18.98 3.60 24.68
C ASP A 615 19.37 4.76 25.60
N ILE A 616 19.85 5.85 25.00
CA ILE A 616 20.18 7.08 25.71
C ILE A 616 19.09 8.11 25.39
N ALA A 617 18.22 8.39 26.37
CA ALA A 617 17.29 9.50 26.28
C ALA A 617 17.98 10.80 26.70
N LEU A 618 18.03 11.79 25.79
CA LEU A 618 18.49 13.14 26.11
C LEU A 618 17.29 14.10 26.02
N GLY A 619 16.71 14.41 27.17
CA GLY A 619 15.62 15.37 27.32
C GLY A 619 15.75 16.11 28.64
N ASN A 620 15.41 17.39 28.65
CA ASN A 620 15.34 18.18 29.89
C ASN A 620 14.13 17.64 30.69
N PRO A 621 14.30 17.01 31.86
CA PRO A 621 13.16 16.63 32.68
C PRO A 621 12.47 17.92 33.07
N GLY A 622 11.34 18.22 32.44
CA GLY A 622 10.54 19.39 32.79
C GLY A 622 10.26 19.36 34.29
N LYS A 623 10.38 20.50 34.96
CA LYS A 623 10.23 20.69 36.42
C LYS A 623 8.86 20.30 36.99
N ASP A 624 7.96 19.77 36.17
CA ASP A 624 6.62 19.35 36.55
C ASP A 624 6.49 17.82 36.41
N GLN A 625 7.11 17.10 37.34
CA GLN A 625 6.63 15.78 37.77
C GLN A 625 6.43 15.84 39.29
N PRO A 626 5.23 15.50 39.82
CA PRO A 626 5.02 15.30 41.25
C PRO A 626 5.78 14.09 41.78
#